data_AF-A0A0J6GFP7-F1
#
_entry.id   AF-A0A0J6GFP7-F1
#
_cell.length_a   1.000
_cell.length_b   1.000
_cell.length_c   1.000
_cell.angle_alpha   90.00
_cell.angle_beta   90.00
_cell.angle_gamma   90.00
#
_symmetry.space_group_name_H-M   'P 1'
#
loop_
_entity.id
_entity.type
_entity.pdbx_description
1 polymer ?
#
loop_
_entity_poly.entity_id
_entity_poly.type
_entity_poly.pdbx_seq_one_letter_code
_entity_poly.pdbx_strand_id
1 'polypeptide(L)'
;MSAIEQCYASGGDMIIKTVEVRAEGESATLLFSQGFDDWTCGTEDGRELTFPGVAMGDALPKSDGSGYQSLNIEIDNTLGNVQKVVEEYRLAGKRIYITHREYLLSDLSYPTSIYHLTVLDREYADNTAKFSCGFFDLLNIGYPRNKLTTLVAPGLKYI
;
A
#
# COMPACT_ATOMS: atom_id res chain seq x y z
N MET A 1 -22.53 -9.11 6.32
CA MET A 1 -21.88 -9.82 5.21
C MET A 1 -21.56 -8.77 4.17
N SER A 2 -20.28 -8.50 3.94
CA SER A 2 -19.85 -7.55 2.88
C SER A 2 -20.09 -8.17 1.50
N ALA A 3 -20.16 -7.35 0.46
CA ALA A 3 -20.36 -7.85 -0.91
C ALA A 3 -19.22 -8.80 -1.36
N ILE A 4 -18.01 -8.60 -0.84
CA ILE A 4 -16.87 -9.51 -1.04
C ILE A 4 -17.09 -10.86 -0.33
N GLU A 5 -17.57 -10.87 0.91
CA GLU A 5 -17.87 -12.13 1.63
C GLU A 5 -18.97 -12.92 0.92
N GLN A 6 -19.96 -12.24 0.36
CA GLN A 6 -21.00 -12.86 -0.45
C GLN A 6 -20.45 -13.39 -1.79
N CYS A 7 -19.55 -12.66 -2.45
CA CYS A 7 -18.86 -13.10 -3.66
C CYS A 7 -18.07 -14.39 -3.39
N TYR A 8 -17.25 -14.42 -2.33
CA TYR A 8 -16.51 -15.62 -1.92
C TYR A 8 -17.42 -16.82 -1.62
N ALA A 9 -18.58 -16.58 -1.00
CA ALA A 9 -19.51 -17.65 -0.63
C ALA A 9 -20.38 -18.16 -1.79
N SER A 10 -20.69 -17.30 -2.77
CA SER A 10 -21.58 -17.62 -3.89
C SER A 10 -20.84 -18.07 -5.16
N GLY A 11 -19.54 -17.77 -5.28
CA GLY A 11 -18.73 -18.13 -6.45
C GLY A 11 -19.17 -17.48 -7.77
N GLY A 12 -20.07 -16.49 -7.71
CA GLY A 12 -20.73 -15.92 -8.88
C GLY A 12 -20.05 -14.69 -9.48
N ASP A 13 -19.11 -14.08 -8.76
CA ASP A 13 -18.45 -12.83 -9.18
C ASP A 13 -16.92 -12.95 -9.01
N MET A 14 -16.18 -12.13 -9.74
CA MET A 14 -14.72 -12.10 -9.72
C MET A 14 -14.24 -10.84 -9.01
N ILE A 15 -13.31 -11.01 -8.06
CA ILE A 15 -12.72 -9.89 -7.34
C ILE A 15 -11.50 -9.41 -8.12
N ILE A 16 -11.49 -8.13 -8.47
CA ILE A 16 -10.35 -7.47 -9.10
C ILE A 16 -9.61 -6.68 -8.03
N LYS A 17 -8.34 -7.00 -7.86
CA LYS A 17 -7.46 -6.32 -6.90
C LYS A 17 -6.56 -5.36 -7.63
N THR A 18 -6.51 -4.13 -7.15
CA THR A 18 -5.66 -3.08 -7.70
C THR A 18 -4.81 -2.45 -6.61
N VAL A 19 -3.64 -1.97 -7.02
CA VAL A 19 -2.68 -1.31 -6.14
C VAL A 19 -2.26 0.01 -6.77
N GLU A 20 -2.38 1.08 -5.98
CA GLU A 20 -1.84 2.40 -6.29
C GLU A 20 -0.71 2.71 -5.32
N VAL A 21 0.48 2.98 -5.84
CA VAL A 21 1.66 3.38 -5.06
C VAL A 21 1.90 4.88 -5.28
N ARG A 22 2.01 5.64 -4.19
CA ARG A 22 2.26 7.08 -4.21
C ARG A 22 3.36 7.46 -3.22
N ALA A 23 4.24 8.36 -3.62
CA ALA A 23 5.22 8.95 -2.69
C ALA A 23 4.68 10.24 -2.03
N GLU A 24 5.17 10.53 -0.84
CA GLU A 24 4.82 11.73 -0.08
C GLU A 24 5.14 13.00 -0.88
N GLY A 25 4.11 13.81 -1.14
CA GLY A 25 4.24 15.07 -1.88
C GLY A 25 4.40 14.92 -3.39
N GLU A 26 4.29 13.71 -3.95
CA GLU A 26 4.30 13.48 -5.40
C GLU A 26 2.90 13.30 -5.98
N SER A 27 2.71 13.81 -7.20
CA SER A 27 1.48 13.61 -7.98
C SER A 27 1.54 12.36 -8.85
N ALA A 28 2.74 11.88 -9.19
CA ALA A 28 2.92 10.66 -9.94
C ALA A 28 2.60 9.44 -9.07
N THR A 29 1.80 8.53 -9.61
CA THR A 29 1.42 7.27 -8.97
C THR A 29 1.74 6.10 -9.89
N LEU A 30 2.15 4.97 -9.28
CA LEU A 30 2.27 3.71 -10.00
C LEU A 30 0.98 2.93 -9.79
N LEU A 31 0.43 2.41 -10.88
CA LEU A 31 -0.86 1.73 -10.89
C LEU A 31 -0.64 0.30 -11.38
N PHE A 32 -1.24 -0.66 -10.69
CA PHE A 32 -1.14 -2.08 -10.97
C PHE A 32 -2.48 -2.77 -10.74
N SER A 33 -2.84 -3.71 -11.60
CA SER A 33 -3.98 -4.62 -11.40
C SER A 33 -3.50 -6.07 -11.34
N GLN A 34 -4.11 -6.87 -10.48
CA GLN A 34 -3.82 -8.31 -10.41
C GLN A 34 -4.36 -9.02 -11.65
N GLY A 35 -3.46 -9.63 -12.41
CA GLY A 35 -3.82 -10.46 -13.56
C GLY A 35 -3.13 -10.04 -14.84
N PHE A 36 -3.74 -10.38 -15.97
CA PHE A 36 -3.21 -10.07 -17.30
C PHE A 36 -3.94 -8.89 -17.95
N ASP A 37 -5.22 -8.71 -17.65
CA ASP A 37 -6.04 -7.67 -18.26
C ASP A 37 -5.86 -6.32 -17.57
N ASP A 38 -5.89 -5.26 -18.38
CA ASP A 38 -5.92 -3.89 -17.91
C ASP A 38 -7.35 -3.51 -17.49
N TRP A 39 -7.49 -2.89 -16.31
CA TRP A 39 -8.80 -2.51 -15.78
C TRP A 39 -8.88 -1.01 -15.58
N THR A 40 -9.99 -0.41 -16.00
CA THR A 40 -10.29 1.00 -15.69
C THR A 40 -11.32 1.03 -14.57
N CYS A 41 -10.93 1.59 -13.42
CA CYS A 41 -11.75 1.58 -12.20
C CYS A 41 -11.91 2.99 -11.64
N GLY A 42 -13.06 3.25 -11.03
CA GLY A 42 -13.32 4.46 -10.25
C GLY A 42 -12.64 4.38 -8.88
N THR A 43 -12.05 5.49 -8.42
CA THR A 43 -11.42 5.60 -7.10
C THR A 43 -12.32 6.35 -6.12
N GLU A 44 -12.06 6.23 -4.82
CA GLU A 44 -12.83 6.95 -3.78
C GLU A 44 -12.79 8.48 -3.92
N ASP A 45 -11.78 9.00 -4.63
CA ASP A 45 -11.59 10.42 -4.90
C ASP A 45 -12.41 10.91 -6.12
N GLY A 46 -13.16 10.02 -6.77
CA GLY A 46 -13.95 10.31 -7.97
C GLY A 46 -13.14 10.33 -9.27
N ARG A 47 -11.86 9.93 -9.24
CA ARG A 47 -11.03 9.76 -10.43
C ARG A 47 -11.23 8.37 -11.05
N GLU A 48 -11.27 8.31 -12.38
CA GLU A 48 -11.12 7.05 -13.11
C GLU A 48 -9.63 6.84 -13.44
N LEU A 49 -9.09 5.68 -13.06
CA LEU A 49 -7.70 5.30 -13.30
C LEU A 49 -7.65 3.98 -14.06
N THR A 50 -6.73 3.89 -15.02
CA THR A 50 -6.43 2.66 -15.74
C THR A 50 -5.25 1.95 -15.07
N PHE A 51 -5.50 0.74 -14.59
CA PHE A 51 -4.54 -0.11 -13.91
C PHE A 51 -4.04 -1.19 -14.88
N PRO A 52 -2.77 -1.15 -15.30
CA PRO A 52 -2.20 -2.17 -16.16
C PRO A 52 -2.11 -3.52 -15.43
N GLY A 53 -2.42 -4.59 -16.15
CA GLY A 53 -2.35 -5.97 -15.66
C GLY A 53 -0.92 -6.40 -15.42
N VAL A 54 -0.64 -6.86 -14.20
CA VAL A 54 0.66 -7.36 -13.78
C VAL A 54 0.51 -8.59 -12.88
N ALA A 55 1.50 -9.47 -12.93
CA ALA A 55 1.58 -10.56 -11.96
C ALA A 55 1.79 -9.96 -10.56
N MET A 56 0.74 -10.04 -9.74
CA MET A 56 0.69 -9.50 -8.39
C MET A 56 0.20 -10.56 -7.41
N GLY A 57 0.93 -10.71 -6.31
CA GLY A 57 0.53 -11.51 -5.15
C GLY A 57 0.20 -10.61 -3.97
N ASP A 58 -0.87 -10.91 -3.25
CA ASP A 58 -1.25 -10.17 -2.04
C ASP A 58 -1.53 -11.14 -0.89
N ALA A 59 -1.03 -10.81 0.30
CA ALA A 59 -1.25 -11.58 1.52
C ALA A 59 -1.99 -10.71 2.55
N LEU A 60 -3.31 -10.59 2.37
CA LEU A 60 -4.20 -9.78 3.22
C LEU A 60 -3.95 -10.02 4.72
N PRO A 61 -3.93 -8.95 5.54
CA PRO A 61 -3.68 -9.08 6.96
C PRO A 61 -4.79 -9.92 7.59
N LYS A 62 -4.41 -10.86 8.46
CA LYS A 62 -5.39 -11.59 9.26
C LYS A 62 -6.07 -10.62 10.21
N SER A 63 -7.41 -10.64 10.24
CA SER A 63 -8.18 -9.92 11.25
C SER A 63 -8.08 -10.66 12.59
N ASP A 64 -6.98 -10.46 13.31
CA ASP A 64 -6.73 -11.06 14.62
C ASP A 64 -6.46 -9.97 15.69
N GLY A 65 -6.69 -10.29 16.96
CA GLY A 65 -6.55 -9.37 18.10
C GLY A 65 -5.10 -9.04 18.48
N SER A 66 -4.12 -9.59 17.76
CA SER A 66 -2.68 -9.46 18.04
C SER A 66 -2.08 -8.11 17.66
N GLY A 67 -2.86 -7.19 17.06
CA GLY A 67 -2.46 -5.80 16.79
C GLY A 67 -1.40 -5.63 15.69
N TYR A 68 -0.82 -6.73 15.18
CA TYR A 68 0.09 -6.72 14.04
C TYR A 68 -0.67 -7.07 12.77
N GLN A 69 -1.04 -6.03 12.02
CA GLN A 69 -1.68 -6.17 10.72
C GLN A 69 -0.70 -5.66 9.65
N SER A 70 0.24 -6.53 9.26
CA SER A 70 1.07 -6.31 8.09
C SER A 70 0.43 -6.95 6.86
N LEU A 71 0.46 -6.21 5.74
CA LEU A 71 0.10 -6.69 4.41
C LEU A 71 1.38 -6.82 3.60
N ASN A 72 1.64 -8.01 3.06
CA ASN A 72 2.71 -8.20 2.10
C ASN A 72 2.13 -8.17 0.69
N ILE A 73 2.73 -7.36 -0.18
CA ILE A 73 2.38 -7.23 -1.58
C ILE A 73 3.62 -7.61 -2.39
N GLU A 74 3.44 -8.50 -3.36
CA GLU A 74 4.47 -8.93 -4.29
C GLU A 74 4.05 -8.44 -5.68
N ILE A 75 4.91 -7.66 -6.33
CA ILE A 75 4.66 -7.10 -7.67
C ILE A 75 5.78 -7.58 -8.59
N ASP A 76 5.42 -8.02 -9.80
CA ASP A 76 6.41 -8.29 -10.83
C ASP A 76 7.26 -7.05 -11.15
N ASN A 77 8.56 -7.29 -11.16
CA ASN A 77 9.61 -6.33 -11.39
C ASN A 77 10.60 -6.83 -12.45
N THR A 78 10.15 -7.64 -13.42
CA THR A 78 10.96 -8.16 -14.53
C THR A 78 11.65 -7.05 -15.33
N LEU A 79 11.01 -5.89 -15.49
CA LEU A 79 11.60 -4.71 -16.15
C LEU A 79 12.44 -3.82 -15.21
N GLY A 80 12.44 -4.07 -13.90
CA GLY A 80 13.14 -3.27 -12.90
C GLY A 80 12.56 -1.88 -12.65
N ASN A 81 11.44 -1.52 -13.29
CA ASN A 81 10.87 -0.17 -13.22
C ASN A 81 10.32 0.15 -11.83
N VAL A 82 9.65 -0.82 -11.19
CA VAL A 82 9.07 -0.65 -9.86
C VAL A 82 10.16 -0.38 -8.84
N GLN A 83 11.24 -1.17 -8.87
CA GLN A 83 12.40 -0.98 -8.01
C GLN A 83 13.06 0.39 -8.24
N LYS A 84 13.29 0.80 -9.49
CA LYS A 84 13.94 2.11 -9.77
C LYS A 84 13.16 3.26 -9.15
N VAL A 85 11.84 3.30 -9.36
CA VAL A 85 10.98 4.38 -8.85
C VAL A 85 10.91 4.37 -7.32
N VAL A 86 10.76 3.19 -6.70
CA VAL A 86 10.71 3.07 -5.23
C VAL A 86 12.04 3.46 -4.57
N GLU A 87 13.17 3.09 -5.17
CA GLU A 87 14.49 3.50 -4.67
C GLU A 87 14.73 5.00 -4.83
N GLU A 88 14.29 5.61 -5.92
CA GLU A 88 14.40 7.06 -6.12
C GLU A 88 13.65 7.84 -5.03
N TYR A 89 12.41 7.43 -4.72
CA TYR A 89 11.65 8.06 -3.63
C TYR A 89 12.31 7.88 -2.26
N ARG A 90 12.96 6.74 -2.02
CA ARG A 90 13.70 6.51 -0.78
C ARG A 90 14.94 7.39 -0.70
N LEU A 91 15.71 7.53 -1.77
CA LEU A 91 16.89 8.41 -1.81
C LEU A 91 16.49 9.86 -1.56
N ALA A 92 15.30 10.26 -2.00
CA ALA A 92 14.71 11.56 -1.70
C ALA A 92 14.16 11.69 -0.25
N GLY A 93 14.24 10.63 0.57
CA GLY A 93 13.74 10.61 1.95
C GLY A 93 12.22 10.63 2.07
N LYS A 94 11.49 10.32 0.99
CA LYS A 94 10.03 10.38 0.95
C LYS A 94 9.41 9.09 1.47
N ARG A 95 8.29 9.23 2.18
CA ARG A 95 7.46 8.10 2.60
C ARG A 95 6.65 7.57 1.42
N ILE A 96 6.45 6.26 1.38
CA ILE A 96 5.72 5.59 0.30
C ILE A 96 4.41 5.05 0.86
N TYR A 97 3.33 5.44 0.22
CA TYR A 97 1.97 5.03 0.52
C TYR A 97 1.50 4.04 -0.53
N ILE A 98 0.84 2.99 -0.08
CA ILE A 98 0.17 2.02 -0.94
C ILE A 98 -1.32 2.03 -0.61
N THR A 99 -2.15 2.21 -1.64
CA THR A 99 -3.59 2.03 -1.53
C THR A 99 -3.97 0.77 -2.29
N HIS A 100 -4.40 -0.25 -1.54
CA HIS A 100 -4.92 -1.49 -2.10
C HIS A 100 -6.45 -1.41 -2.16
N ARG A 101 -7.02 -1.70 -3.33
CA ARG A 101 -8.46 -1.66 -3.57
C ARG A 101 -8.95 -2.97 -4.14
N GLU A 102 -10.11 -3.40 -3.67
CA GLU A 102 -10.82 -4.57 -4.19
C GLU A 102 -12.13 -4.14 -4.82
N TYR A 103 -12.33 -4.55 -6.08
CA TYR A 103 -13.52 -4.31 -6.87
C TYR A 103 -14.24 -5.63 -7.16
N LEU A 104 -15.53 -5.53 -7.46
CA LEU A 104 -16.28 -6.64 -8.05
C LEU A 104 -16.30 -6.45 -9.56
N LEU A 105 -16.17 -7.52 -10.33
CA LEU A 105 -16.24 -7.43 -11.79
C LEU A 105 -17.61 -6.88 -12.24
N SER A 106 -18.67 -7.15 -11.48
CA SER A 106 -20.00 -6.56 -11.72
C SER A 106 -20.06 -5.04 -11.53
N ASP A 107 -19.18 -4.45 -10.70
CA ASP A 107 -19.15 -3.01 -10.42
C ASP A 107 -17.72 -2.50 -10.18
N LEU A 108 -17.19 -1.83 -11.21
CA LEU A 108 -15.87 -1.20 -11.20
C LEU A 108 -15.94 0.30 -10.84
N SER A 109 -17.14 0.85 -10.60
CA SER A 109 -17.31 2.27 -10.34
C SER A 109 -16.82 2.67 -8.96
N TYR A 110 -16.91 1.78 -7.97
CA TYR A 110 -16.51 2.07 -6.60
C TYR A 110 -15.86 0.84 -5.93
N PRO A 111 -14.74 1.03 -5.19
CA PRO A 111 -14.08 -0.08 -4.51
C PRO A 111 -14.93 -0.59 -3.34
N THR A 112 -15.05 -1.91 -3.23
CA THR A 112 -15.78 -2.56 -2.13
C THR A 112 -14.95 -2.59 -0.83
N SER A 113 -13.62 -2.76 -0.95
CA SER A 113 -12.67 -2.68 0.17
C SER A 113 -11.49 -1.77 -0.18
N ILE A 114 -11.07 -0.95 0.77
CA ILE A 114 -9.95 -0.01 0.61
C ILE A 114 -9.01 -0.15 1.80
N TYR A 115 -7.73 -0.33 1.52
CA TYR A 115 -6.66 -0.35 2.53
C TYR A 115 -5.62 0.72 2.20
N HIS A 116 -5.47 1.69 3.10
CA HIS A 116 -4.39 2.68 3.04
C HIS A 116 -3.25 2.24 3.93
N LEU A 117 -2.08 2.04 3.33
CA LEU A 117 -0.93 1.42 3.97
C LEU A 117 0.33 2.25 3.72
N THR A 118 1.28 2.15 4.64
CA THR A 118 2.64 2.70 4.49
C THR A 118 3.61 1.55 4.30
N VAL A 119 4.55 1.70 3.36
CA VAL A 119 5.62 0.72 3.14
C VAL A 119 6.62 0.80 4.29
N LEU A 120 6.74 -0.28 5.06
CA LEU A 120 7.67 -0.40 6.19
C LEU A 120 9.00 -0.97 5.72
N ASP A 121 8.93 -2.05 4.95
CA ASP A 121 10.09 -2.76 4.43
C ASP A 121 9.88 -3.18 2.99
N ARG A 122 10.99 -3.47 2.31
CA ARG A 122 11.00 -3.88 0.91
C ARG A 122 12.13 -4.86 0.65
N GLU A 123 11.85 -5.86 -0.16
CA GLU A 123 12.79 -6.87 -0.58
C GLU A 123 12.65 -7.08 -2.09
N TYR A 124 13.77 -7.25 -2.79
CA TYR A 124 13.76 -7.53 -4.23
C TYR A 124 14.44 -8.88 -4.45
N ALA A 125 13.70 -9.85 -4.98
CA ALA A 125 14.19 -11.21 -5.21
C ALA A 125 13.70 -11.72 -6.56
N ASP A 126 14.58 -12.31 -7.37
CA ASP A 126 14.25 -13.06 -8.60
C ASP A 126 13.16 -12.40 -9.49
N ASN A 127 13.33 -11.11 -9.81
CA ASN A 127 12.38 -10.28 -10.57
C ASN A 127 11.06 -9.94 -9.89
N THR A 128 10.91 -10.18 -8.60
CA THR A 128 9.74 -9.80 -7.81
C THR A 128 10.13 -8.72 -6.79
N ALA A 129 9.36 -7.65 -6.72
CA ALA A 129 9.45 -6.66 -5.67
C ALA A 129 8.42 -6.96 -4.57
N LYS A 130 8.90 -7.27 -3.37
CA LYS A 130 8.07 -7.55 -2.20
C LYS A 130 8.06 -6.32 -1.30
N PHE A 131 6.87 -5.89 -0.91
CA PHE A 131 6.64 -4.77 -0.02
C PHE A 131 5.92 -5.24 1.22
N SER A 132 6.53 -5.05 2.39
CA SER A 132 5.86 -5.25 3.67
C SER A 132 5.27 -3.92 4.12
N CYS A 133 3.96 -3.88 4.22
CA CYS A 133 3.19 -2.66 4.46
C CYS A 133 2.41 -2.79 5.77
N GLY A 134 2.18 -1.67 6.44
CA GLY A 134 1.36 -1.60 7.66
C GLY A 134 0.41 -0.41 7.62
N PHE A 135 -0.70 -0.50 8.37
CA PHE A 135 -1.66 0.59 8.49
C PHE A 135 -1.09 1.84 9.16
N PHE A 136 -0.21 1.66 10.14
CA PHE A 136 0.42 2.77 10.83
C PHE A 136 1.84 2.42 11.27
N ASP A 137 2.80 3.19 10.78
CA ASP A 137 4.21 3.07 11.18
C ASP A 137 4.44 3.82 12.49
N LEU A 138 4.05 3.22 13.62
CA LEU A 138 4.28 3.78 14.96
C LEU A 138 5.76 3.94 15.31
N LEU A 139 6.60 3.06 14.79
CA LEU A 139 8.01 2.96 15.20
C LEU A 139 8.87 4.06 14.59
N ASN A 140 8.58 4.47 13.35
CA ASN A 140 9.28 5.58 12.71
C ASN A 140 8.56 6.93 12.88
N ILE A 141 7.47 7.01 13.67
CA ILE A 141 7.04 8.31 14.16
C ILE A 141 8.10 8.76 15.17
N GLY A 142 8.83 9.83 14.86
CA GLY A 142 9.76 10.46 15.79
C GLY A 142 9.03 11.11 16.97
N TYR A 143 8.44 10.29 17.83
CA TYR A 143 7.78 10.69 19.05
C TYR A 143 8.70 10.40 20.24
N PRO A 144 8.85 11.33 21.20
CA PRO A 144 8.19 12.63 21.30
C PRO A 144 8.73 13.68 20.31
N ARG A 145 7.81 14.45 19.67
CA ARG A 145 8.15 15.51 18.70
C ARG A 145 8.96 16.65 19.35
N ASN A 146 8.65 16.97 20.61
CA ASN A 146 9.45 17.88 21.42
C ASN A 146 10.49 17.08 22.19
N LYS A 147 11.68 16.96 21.60
CA LYS A 147 12.82 16.38 22.33
C LYS A 147 13.17 17.32 23.48
N LEU A 148 13.27 16.78 24.69
CA LEU A 148 13.78 17.50 25.85
C LEU A 148 15.28 17.74 25.64
N THR A 149 15.59 18.85 24.97
CA THR A 149 16.95 19.35 24.85
C THR A 149 17.25 20.30 26.01
N THR A 150 18.52 20.55 26.30
CA THR A 150 18.94 21.53 27.32
C THR A 150 18.45 22.95 27.05
N LEU A 151 18.02 23.26 25.81
CA LEU A 151 17.35 24.50 25.43
C LEU A 151 15.90 24.57 25.96
N VAL A 152 15.18 23.44 25.96
CA VAL A 152 13.76 23.37 26.35
C VAL A 152 13.60 23.02 27.83
N ALA A 153 14.51 22.23 28.39
CA ALA A 153 14.55 21.90 29.82
C ALA A 153 15.96 22.12 30.38
N PRO A 154 16.32 23.35 30.80
CA PRO A 154 17.66 23.69 31.27
C PRO A 154 18.12 22.91 32.51
N GLY A 155 17.18 22.31 33.26
CA GLY A 155 17.48 21.41 34.38
C GLY A 155 18.22 20.12 33.98
N LEU A 156 18.17 19.71 32.70
CA LEU A 156 18.92 18.55 32.18
C LEU A 156 20.44 18.77 32.15
N LYS A 157 20.93 20.00 32.30
CA LYS A 157 22.37 20.30 32.32
C LYS A 157 23.06 19.83 33.61
N TYR A 158 22.29 19.62 34.67
CA TYR A 158 22.79 19.35 36.02
C TYR A 158 22.42 17.94 36.54
N ILE A 159 21.95 17.07 35.64
CA ILE A 159 21.76 15.62 35.86
C ILE A 159 22.92 14.92 35.17
#